data_AF-A0A388M2E2-F1
#
_entry.id   AF-A0A388M2E2-F1
#
_cell.length_a   1.000
_cell.length_b   1.000
_cell.length_c   1.000
_cell.angle_alpha   90.00
_cell.angle_beta   90.00
_cell.angle_gamma   90.00
#
_symmetry.space_group_name_H-M   'P 1'
#
loop_
_entity.id
_entity.type
_entity.pdbx_description
1 polymer ?
#
loop_
_entity_poly.entity_id
_entity_poly.type
_entity_poly.pdbx_seq_one_letter_code
_entity_poly.pdbx_strand_id
1 'polypeptide(L)'
;MLALITEAKKRADVAAAKKKKAEDAEKARLLAIEQQRQQDEATTKTADEERNQRRKKIFNGEWRAKTENGKMEESENKIALYLSRFTDLLATCIAQLEDIHSLDDAVQTHKRAFDQFNSRLQQLQQRPVTALDAKSSNTSDRLNALAIDVGALKDNAQLQQTATQQLEQRICVAAANTSSALRKTTPKFDGPKIFCNSTKKDPIPWFRKFELKLQLHHVSEDKKDAYLYSRSGGACQAWLDNLLSKYGVVAADLYTKIS
;
A
#
# COMPACT_ATOMS: atom_id res chain seq x y z
N MET A 1 -45.70 46.42 21.49
CA MET A 1 -45.81 45.12 20.78
C MET A 1 -45.22 45.15 19.37
N LEU A 2 -45.62 46.08 18.48
CA LEU A 2 -45.14 46.11 17.08
C LEU A 2 -43.61 46.22 16.92
N ALA A 3 -42.93 47.03 17.74
CA ALA A 3 -41.47 47.20 17.69
C ALA A 3 -40.68 45.92 18.03
N LEU A 4 -41.19 45.10 18.97
CA LEU A 4 -40.56 43.83 19.34
C LEU A 4 -40.69 42.78 18.22
N ILE A 5 -41.83 42.78 17.52
CA ILE A 5 -42.09 41.86 16.40
C ILE A 5 -41.19 42.19 15.20
N THR A 6 -40.94 43.48 14.94
CA THR A 6 -40.05 43.91 13.84
C THR A 6 -38.58 43.60 14.13
N GLU A 7 -38.14 43.79 15.37
CA GLU A 7 -36.78 43.43 15.81
C GLU A 7 -36.55 41.91 15.76
N ALA A 8 -37.50 41.10 16.23
CA ALA A 8 -37.42 39.64 16.16
C ALA A 8 -37.35 39.14 14.71
N LYS A 9 -38.13 39.74 13.79
CA LYS A 9 -38.09 39.40 12.36
C LYS A 9 -36.74 39.74 11.72
N LYS A 10 -36.18 40.92 11.99
CA LYS A 10 -34.84 41.30 11.53
C LYS A 10 -33.77 40.31 12.01
N ARG A 11 -33.84 39.86 13.27
CA ARG A 11 -32.88 38.87 13.80
C ARG A 11 -33.02 37.50 13.14
N ALA A 12 -34.25 37.07 12.86
CA ALA A 12 -34.50 35.83 12.13
C ALA A 12 -33.94 35.90 10.69
N ASP A 13 -34.13 37.02 9.99
CA ASP A 13 -33.63 37.21 8.63
C ASP A 13 -32.08 37.24 8.59
N VAL A 14 -31.45 37.89 9.57
CA VAL A 14 -29.98 37.91 9.71
C VAL A 14 -29.43 36.52 10.05
N ALA A 15 -30.12 35.75 10.90
CA ALA A 15 -29.72 34.38 11.25
C ALA A 15 -29.85 33.44 10.03
N ALA A 16 -30.94 33.57 9.26
CA ALA A 16 -31.14 32.81 8.02
C ALA A 16 -30.07 33.13 6.96
N ALA A 17 -29.73 34.41 6.79
CA ALA A 17 -28.67 34.83 5.88
C ALA A 17 -27.29 34.30 6.29
N LYS A 18 -26.98 34.30 7.60
CA LYS A 18 -25.74 33.70 8.13
C LYS A 18 -25.69 32.18 7.89
N LYS A 19 -26.78 31.46 8.15
CA LYS A 19 -26.86 30.01 7.95
C LYS A 19 -26.64 29.66 6.47
N LYS A 20 -27.29 30.38 5.56
CA LYS A 20 -27.11 30.19 4.12
C LYS A 20 -25.66 30.42 3.68
N LYS A 21 -24.99 31.48 4.18
CA LYS A 21 -23.57 31.70 3.91
C LYS A 21 -22.66 30.59 4.46
N ALA A 22 -22.99 30.01 5.61
CA ALA A 22 -22.23 28.90 6.18
C ALA A 22 -22.38 27.62 5.33
N GLU A 23 -23.61 27.30 4.90
CA GLU A 23 -23.88 26.17 4.01
C GLU A 23 -23.19 26.33 2.65
N ASP A 24 -23.21 27.53 2.07
CA ASP A 24 -22.52 27.81 0.80
C ASP A 24 -21.00 27.69 0.93
N ALA A 25 -20.43 28.12 2.07
CA ALA A 25 -19.01 27.96 2.37
C ALA A 25 -18.61 26.49 2.60
N GLU A 26 -19.48 25.70 3.22
CA GLU A 26 -19.25 24.26 3.43
C GLU A 26 -19.33 23.49 2.09
N LYS A 27 -20.30 23.81 1.23
CA LYS A 27 -20.37 23.26 -0.13
C LYS A 27 -19.13 23.59 -0.95
N ALA A 28 -18.64 24.82 -0.87
CA ALA A 28 -17.40 25.21 -1.56
C ALA A 28 -16.19 24.41 -1.07
N ARG A 29 -16.09 24.15 0.25
CA ARG A 29 -15.03 23.30 0.82
C ARG A 29 -15.12 21.86 0.36
N LEU A 30 -16.31 21.25 0.36
CA LEU A 30 -16.50 19.88 -0.13
C LEU A 30 -16.11 19.76 -1.60
N LEU A 31 -16.44 20.75 -2.41
CA LEU A 31 -16.12 20.77 -3.84
C LEU A 31 -14.59 20.87 -4.07
N ALA A 32 -13.89 21.67 -3.27
CA ALA A 32 -12.43 21.76 -3.31
C ALA A 32 -11.75 20.44 -2.89
N ILE A 33 -12.27 19.75 -1.88
CA ILE A 33 -11.76 18.44 -1.43
C ILE A 33 -11.94 17.39 -2.53
N GLU A 34 -13.10 17.34 -3.17
CA GLU A 34 -13.35 16.38 -4.26
C GLU A 34 -12.49 16.67 -5.49
N GLN A 35 -12.27 17.94 -5.82
CA GLN A 35 -11.34 18.31 -6.90
C GLN A 35 -9.91 17.87 -6.60
N GLN A 36 -9.43 18.07 -5.37
CA GLN A 36 -8.10 17.60 -4.97
C GLN A 36 -8.00 16.07 -5.08
N ARG A 37 -9.02 15.35 -4.59
CA ARG A 37 -9.09 13.89 -4.69
C ARG A 37 -9.00 13.40 -6.13
N GLN A 38 -9.72 14.05 -7.05
CA GLN A 38 -9.68 13.69 -8.47
C GLN A 38 -8.32 13.98 -9.13
N GLN A 39 -7.66 15.07 -8.75
CA GLN A 39 -6.30 15.36 -9.23
C GLN A 39 -5.32 14.31 -8.75
N ASP A 40 -5.33 13.99 -7.44
CA ASP A 40 -4.45 12.98 -6.85
C ASP A 40 -4.68 11.60 -7.51
N GLU A 41 -5.95 11.23 -7.75
CA GLU A 41 -6.33 10.00 -8.45
C GLU A 41 -5.85 9.99 -9.91
N ALA A 42 -5.89 11.12 -10.62
CA ALA A 42 -5.37 11.22 -11.98
C ALA A 42 -3.84 11.06 -12.01
N THR A 43 -3.11 11.75 -11.14
CA THR A 43 -1.65 11.63 -11.05
C THR A 43 -1.19 10.20 -10.71
N THR A 44 -1.90 9.51 -9.81
CA THR A 44 -1.57 8.13 -9.45
C THR A 44 -1.83 7.16 -10.61
N LYS A 45 -2.93 7.33 -11.34
CA LYS A 45 -3.24 6.55 -12.56
C LYS A 45 -2.18 6.74 -13.65
N THR A 46 -1.74 7.96 -13.91
CA THR A 46 -0.69 8.23 -14.91
C THR A 46 0.64 7.58 -14.54
N ALA A 47 1.04 7.66 -13.27
CA ALA A 47 2.29 7.05 -12.81
C ALA A 47 2.27 5.51 -12.92
N ASP A 48 1.13 4.88 -12.62
CA ASP A 48 1.01 3.42 -12.72
C ASP A 48 1.00 2.94 -14.18
N GLU A 49 0.34 3.68 -15.08
CA GLU A 49 0.37 3.39 -16.52
C GLU A 49 1.79 3.49 -17.09
N GLU A 50 2.54 4.55 -16.73
CA GLU A 50 3.93 4.70 -17.17
C GLU A 50 4.82 3.55 -16.65
N ARG A 51 4.61 3.14 -15.39
CA ARG A 51 5.31 1.99 -14.81
C ARG A 51 4.97 0.69 -15.54
N ASN A 52 3.71 0.49 -15.93
CA ASN A 52 3.27 -0.67 -16.68
C ASN A 52 3.83 -0.69 -18.11
N GLN A 53 3.88 0.45 -18.79
CA GLN A 53 4.51 0.54 -20.10
C GLN A 53 6.01 0.22 -20.04
N ARG A 54 6.73 0.73 -19.03
CA ARG A 54 8.15 0.39 -18.80
C ARG A 54 8.33 -1.11 -18.57
N ARG A 55 7.49 -1.73 -17.74
CA ARG A 55 7.51 -3.19 -17.49
C ARG A 55 7.25 -3.98 -18.78
N LYS A 56 6.27 -3.57 -19.58
CA LYS A 56 5.94 -4.23 -20.85
C LYS A 56 7.08 -4.15 -21.87
N LYS A 57 7.78 -3.01 -21.91
CA LYS A 57 8.96 -2.83 -22.78
C LYS A 57 10.14 -3.72 -22.36
N ILE A 58 10.40 -3.82 -21.05
CA ILE A 58 11.44 -4.70 -20.51
C ILE A 58 11.09 -6.17 -20.81
N PHE A 59 9.86 -6.59 -20.49
CA PHE A 59 9.40 -7.96 -20.72
C PHE A 59 9.50 -8.38 -22.19
N ASN A 60 9.08 -7.52 -23.13
CA ASN A 60 9.14 -7.82 -24.56
C ASN A 60 10.57 -7.79 -25.13
N GLY A 61 11.47 -6.95 -24.59
CA GLY A 61 12.86 -6.87 -25.03
C GLY A 61 13.69 -8.06 -24.55
N GLU A 62 13.50 -8.47 -23.29
CA GLU A 62 14.22 -9.56 -22.65
C GLU A 62 13.82 -10.93 -23.22
N TRP A 63 12.54 -11.12 -23.56
CA TRP A 63 12.07 -12.34 -24.21
C TRP A 63 12.58 -12.49 -25.65
N ARG A 64 12.56 -11.42 -26.45
CA ARG A 64 12.95 -11.45 -27.88
C ARG A 64 14.44 -11.82 -28.07
N ALA A 65 15.32 -11.23 -27.26
CA ALA A 65 16.76 -11.49 -27.33
C ALA A 65 17.13 -12.94 -26.92
N LYS A 66 16.26 -13.61 -26.15
CA LYS A 66 16.51 -14.96 -25.63
C LYS A 66 16.03 -16.05 -26.59
N THR A 67 14.98 -15.81 -27.35
CA THR A 67 14.50 -16.71 -28.42
C THR A 67 15.44 -16.81 -29.63
N GLU A 68 16.30 -15.80 -29.84
CA GLU A 68 17.25 -15.76 -30.97
C GLU A 68 18.57 -16.51 -30.69
N ASN A 69 18.92 -16.76 -29.43
CA ASN A 69 20.13 -17.48 -29.02
C ASN A 69 19.83 -18.96 -28.74
N GLY A 70 19.84 -19.81 -29.78
CA GLY A 70 19.47 -21.23 -29.76
C GLY A 70 20.36 -22.19 -28.92
N LYS A 71 20.43 -22.02 -27.60
CA LYS A 71 20.97 -23.02 -26.65
C LYS A 71 19.85 -23.57 -25.76
N MET A 72 19.33 -24.74 -26.12
CA MET A 72 18.10 -25.32 -25.56
C MET A 72 18.29 -25.91 -24.14
N GLU A 73 19.44 -26.50 -23.83
CA GLU A 73 19.66 -27.23 -22.56
C GLU A 73 19.87 -26.30 -21.34
N GLU A 74 20.55 -25.16 -21.53
CA GLU A 74 20.64 -24.10 -20.51
C GLU A 74 19.30 -23.34 -20.36
N SER A 75 18.45 -23.39 -21.39
CA SER A 75 17.13 -22.77 -21.38
C SER A 75 16.15 -23.57 -20.51
N GLU A 76 16.22 -24.90 -20.47
CA GLU A 76 15.35 -25.74 -19.65
C GLU A 76 15.54 -25.49 -18.14
N ASN A 77 16.79 -25.44 -17.67
CA ASN A 77 17.10 -25.10 -16.28
C ASN A 77 16.69 -23.67 -15.91
N LYS A 78 16.85 -22.72 -16.84
CA LYS A 78 16.38 -21.33 -16.66
C LYS A 78 14.85 -21.26 -16.63
N ILE A 79 14.16 -22.01 -17.49
CA ILE A 79 12.70 -22.12 -17.53
C ILE A 79 12.19 -22.70 -16.20
N ALA A 80 12.79 -23.79 -15.71
CA ALA A 80 12.43 -24.38 -14.42
C ALA A 80 12.62 -23.38 -13.26
N LEU A 81 13.72 -22.62 -13.25
CA LEU A 81 13.98 -21.58 -12.25
C LEU A 81 12.94 -20.45 -12.30
N TYR A 82 12.61 -19.96 -13.50
CA TYR A 82 11.58 -18.94 -13.66
C TYR A 82 10.22 -19.47 -13.22
N LEU A 83 9.85 -20.70 -13.60
CA LEU A 83 8.61 -21.33 -13.20
C LEU A 83 8.51 -21.45 -11.67
N SER A 84 9.56 -21.93 -11.00
CA SER A 84 9.62 -21.96 -9.54
C SER A 84 9.39 -20.58 -8.93
N ARG A 85 10.06 -19.56 -9.45
CA ARG A 85 9.93 -18.18 -8.95
C ARG A 85 8.55 -17.57 -9.24
N PHE A 86 7.94 -17.90 -10.36
CA PHE A 86 6.57 -17.53 -10.68
C PHE A 86 5.59 -18.22 -9.73
N THR A 87 5.81 -19.50 -9.42
CA THR A 87 5.00 -20.24 -8.44
C THR A 87 5.12 -19.64 -7.04
N ASP A 88 6.32 -19.29 -6.58
CA ASP A 88 6.53 -18.63 -5.28
C ASP A 88 5.86 -17.24 -5.24
N LEU A 89 5.94 -16.50 -6.34
CA LEU A 89 5.27 -15.21 -6.47
C LEU A 89 3.74 -15.37 -6.44
N LEU A 90 3.20 -16.35 -7.17
CA LEU A 90 1.77 -16.65 -7.16
C LEU A 90 1.29 -17.07 -5.78
N ALA A 91 2.04 -17.93 -5.07
CA ALA A 91 1.71 -18.31 -3.69
C ALA A 91 1.69 -17.10 -2.75
N THR A 92 2.66 -16.18 -2.90
CA THR A 92 2.69 -14.93 -2.13
C THR A 92 1.49 -14.03 -2.47
N CYS A 93 1.16 -13.89 -3.76
CA CYS A 93 0.00 -13.12 -4.21
C CYS A 93 -1.32 -13.70 -3.68
N ILE A 94 -1.46 -15.03 -3.64
CA ILE A 94 -2.65 -15.70 -3.11
C ILE A 94 -2.79 -15.43 -1.61
N ALA A 95 -1.72 -15.57 -0.83
CA ALA A 95 -1.75 -15.26 0.61
C ALA A 95 -2.09 -13.78 0.87
N GLN A 96 -1.52 -12.85 0.08
CA GLN A 96 -1.86 -11.43 0.17
C GLN A 96 -3.32 -11.15 -0.19
N LEU A 97 -3.86 -11.86 -1.18
CA LEU A 97 -5.26 -11.71 -1.59
C LEU A 97 -6.22 -12.22 -0.50
N GLU A 98 -5.88 -13.33 0.17
CA GLU A 98 -6.62 -13.85 1.32
C GLU A 98 -6.63 -12.85 2.49
N ASP A 99 -5.48 -12.23 2.79
CA ASP A 99 -5.38 -11.17 3.81
C ASP A 99 -6.27 -9.96 3.46
N ILE A 100 -6.26 -9.52 2.20
CA ILE A 100 -7.08 -8.41 1.71
C ILE A 100 -8.57 -8.74 1.81
N HIS A 101 -8.99 -9.93 1.40
CA HIS A 101 -10.38 -10.36 1.52
C HIS A 101 -10.82 -10.45 2.99
N SER A 102 -9.97 -11.00 3.87
CA SER A 102 -10.29 -11.06 5.30
C SER A 102 -10.39 -9.66 5.95
N LEU A 103 -9.63 -8.70 5.44
CA LEU A 103 -9.72 -7.30 5.86
C LEU A 103 -11.01 -6.65 5.34
N ASP A 104 -11.40 -6.90 4.09
CA ASP A 104 -12.66 -6.42 3.53
C ASP A 104 -13.86 -6.94 4.33
N ASP A 105 -13.90 -8.24 4.66
CA ASP A 105 -14.95 -8.83 5.51
C ASP A 105 -15.05 -8.15 6.88
N ALA A 106 -13.91 -7.79 7.47
CA ALA A 106 -13.87 -7.07 8.75
C ALA A 106 -14.42 -5.64 8.61
N VAL A 107 -14.06 -4.94 7.53
CA VAL A 107 -14.59 -3.60 7.21
C VAL A 107 -16.09 -3.65 6.95
N GLN A 108 -16.58 -4.65 6.22
CA GLN A 108 -18.02 -4.81 5.96
C GLN A 108 -18.80 -5.11 7.24
N THR A 109 -18.24 -5.94 8.12
CA THR A 109 -18.80 -6.19 9.45
C THR A 109 -18.89 -4.91 10.27
N HIS A 110 -17.82 -4.11 10.28
CA HIS A 110 -17.78 -2.82 10.98
C HIS A 110 -18.83 -1.84 10.42
N LYS A 111 -18.94 -1.75 9.10
CA LYS A 111 -19.94 -0.93 8.42
C LYS A 111 -21.37 -1.33 8.81
N ARG A 112 -21.68 -2.63 8.83
CA ARG A 112 -23.00 -3.12 9.26
C ARG A 112 -23.31 -2.75 10.70
N ALA A 113 -22.34 -2.86 11.60
CA ALA A 113 -22.50 -2.47 13.00
C ALA A 113 -22.74 -0.95 13.14
N PHE A 114 -22.05 -0.15 12.33
CA PHE A 114 -22.23 1.30 12.28
C PHE A 114 -23.61 1.71 11.75
N ASP A 115 -24.08 1.06 10.69
CA ASP A 115 -25.43 1.29 10.14
C ASP A 115 -26.51 0.92 11.17
N GLN A 116 -26.31 -0.17 11.91
CA GLN A 116 -27.19 -0.58 13.00
C GLN A 116 -27.20 0.45 14.14
N PHE A 117 -26.03 0.98 14.52
CA PHE A 117 -25.93 2.05 15.51
C PHE A 117 -26.68 3.31 15.07
N ASN A 118 -26.46 3.76 13.82
CA ASN A 118 -27.11 4.95 13.27
C ASN A 118 -28.63 4.80 13.16
N SER A 119 -29.13 3.64 12.75
CA SER A 119 -30.57 3.40 12.65
C SER A 119 -31.27 3.52 14.01
N ARG A 120 -30.65 3.02 15.10
CA ARG A 120 -31.17 3.17 16.47
C ARG A 120 -31.07 4.60 16.97
N LEU A 121 -29.98 5.30 16.68
CA LEU A 121 -29.82 6.71 17.03
C LEU A 121 -30.90 7.56 16.34
N GLN A 122 -31.21 7.26 15.08
CA GLN A 122 -32.28 7.90 14.34
C GLN A 122 -33.66 7.57 14.94
N GLN A 123 -33.91 6.33 15.39
CA GLN A 123 -35.16 5.98 16.10
C GLN A 123 -35.33 6.78 17.40
N LEU A 124 -34.25 6.94 18.18
CA LEU A 124 -34.25 7.78 19.37
C LEU A 124 -34.53 9.24 19.04
N GLN A 125 -33.93 9.76 17.96
CA GLN A 125 -34.06 11.14 17.53
C GLN A 125 -35.45 11.46 16.95
N GLN A 126 -36.08 10.48 16.27
CA GLN A 126 -37.40 10.64 15.63
C GLN A 126 -38.56 10.37 16.57
N ARG A 127 -38.33 10.03 17.85
CA ARG A 127 -39.41 9.81 18.81
C ARG A 127 -40.14 11.13 19.08
N PRO A 128 -41.43 11.30 18.69
CA PRO A 128 -42.11 12.58 18.75
C PRO A 128 -42.24 13.13 20.19
N VAL A 129 -41.94 14.42 20.36
CA VAL A 129 -42.18 15.19 21.59
C VAL A 129 -43.58 15.87 21.59
N THR A 130 -44.40 15.70 20.57
CA THR A 130 -45.75 16.31 20.48
C THR A 130 -46.67 15.33 19.75
N ALA A 131 -47.83 14.88 20.26
CA ALA A 131 -48.85 15.61 21.00
C ALA A 131 -49.11 15.09 22.42
N LEU A 132 -49.23 16.06 23.33
CA LEU A 132 -49.64 15.93 24.70
C LEU A 132 -51.19 15.92 24.75
N ASP A 133 -51.84 14.88 24.26
CA ASP A 133 -53.30 14.75 24.38
C ASP A 133 -53.70 13.58 25.27
N ALA A 134 -54.17 13.98 26.46
CA ALA A 134 -55.11 13.34 27.37
C ALA A 134 -55.56 11.92 27.03
N LYS A 135 -54.76 10.92 27.46
CA LYS A 135 -55.23 9.76 28.22
C LYS A 135 -54.03 8.92 28.64
N SER A 136 -53.72 8.99 29.94
CA SER A 136 -53.04 7.96 30.75
C SER A 136 -52.32 6.85 29.94
N SER A 137 -51.13 7.13 29.43
CA SER A 137 -50.17 6.07 29.12
C SER A 137 -48.88 6.42 29.84
N ASN A 138 -48.64 5.62 30.86
CA ASN A 138 -47.70 5.70 31.96
C ASN A 138 -46.32 6.26 31.57
N THR A 139 -45.94 7.38 32.20
CA THR A 139 -44.60 7.97 32.12
C THR A 139 -43.50 6.98 32.52
N SER A 140 -43.79 6.03 33.42
CA SER A 140 -42.87 4.96 33.83
C SER A 140 -42.59 3.96 32.70
N ASP A 141 -43.58 3.59 31.88
CA ASP A 141 -43.36 2.66 30.76
C ASP A 141 -42.50 3.30 29.66
N ARG A 142 -42.64 4.62 29.47
CA ARG A 142 -41.79 5.40 28.56
C ARG A 142 -40.35 5.53 29.08
N LEU A 143 -40.17 5.74 30.38
CA LEU A 143 -38.85 5.79 31.01
C LEU A 143 -38.15 4.42 30.95
N ASN A 144 -38.88 3.34 31.20
CA ASN A 144 -38.34 1.97 31.06
C ASN A 144 -37.93 1.66 29.61
N ALA A 145 -38.76 2.01 28.62
CA ALA A 145 -38.40 1.84 27.21
C ALA A 145 -37.15 2.65 26.82
N LEU A 146 -37.06 3.91 27.26
CA LEU A 146 -35.88 4.75 27.01
C LEU A 146 -34.62 4.20 27.70
N ALA A 147 -34.74 3.69 28.92
CA ALA A 147 -33.64 3.06 29.65
C ALA A 147 -33.12 1.81 28.92
N ILE A 148 -34.03 1.01 28.34
CA ILE A 148 -33.67 -0.14 27.49
C ILE A 148 -32.96 0.33 26.22
N ASP A 149 -33.47 1.36 25.53
CA ASP A 149 -32.87 1.88 24.30
C ASP A 149 -31.47 2.47 24.53
N VAL A 150 -31.29 3.23 25.62
CA VAL A 150 -29.99 3.80 26.03
C VAL A 150 -29.02 2.70 26.46
N GLY A 151 -29.49 1.69 27.19
CA GLY A 151 -28.70 0.50 27.52
C GLY A 151 -28.20 -0.22 26.26
N ALA A 152 -29.10 -0.47 25.31
CA ALA A 152 -28.76 -1.13 24.07
C ALA A 152 -27.86 -0.27 23.14
N LEU A 153 -27.94 1.07 23.23
CA LEU A 153 -27.03 1.98 22.54
C LEU A 153 -25.61 1.89 23.13
N LYS A 154 -25.49 1.81 24.45
CA LYS A 154 -24.23 1.63 25.16
C LYS A 154 -23.58 0.29 24.77
N ASP A 155 -24.34 -0.79 24.72
CA ASP A 155 -23.85 -2.10 24.32
C ASP A 155 -23.34 -2.10 22.86
N ASN A 156 -24.08 -1.44 21.96
CA ASN A 156 -23.65 -1.28 20.56
C ASN A 156 -22.38 -0.42 20.42
N ALA A 157 -22.25 0.64 21.22
CA ALA A 157 -21.03 1.46 21.24
C ALA A 157 -19.81 0.66 21.73
N GLN A 158 -20.01 -0.20 22.73
CA GLN A 158 -18.97 -1.09 23.23
C GLN A 158 -18.60 -2.17 22.19
N LEU A 159 -19.58 -2.71 21.47
CA LEU A 159 -19.36 -3.62 20.35
C LEU A 159 -18.57 -2.95 19.22
N GLN A 160 -18.90 -1.71 18.87
CA GLN A 160 -18.17 -0.92 17.86
C GLN A 160 -16.71 -0.71 18.28
N GLN A 161 -16.45 -0.35 19.55
CA GLN A 161 -15.10 -0.15 20.06
C GLN A 161 -14.27 -1.45 19.96
N THR A 162 -14.88 -2.59 20.33
CA THR A 162 -14.22 -3.91 20.25
C THR A 162 -13.91 -4.27 18.79
N ALA A 163 -14.86 -4.07 17.87
CA ALA A 163 -14.67 -4.33 16.45
C ALA A 163 -13.57 -3.44 15.84
N THR A 164 -13.50 -2.16 16.24
CA THR A 164 -12.44 -1.24 15.80
C THR A 164 -11.06 -1.69 16.28
N GLN A 165 -10.93 -2.10 17.55
CA GLN A 165 -9.65 -2.63 18.06
C GLN A 165 -9.22 -3.91 17.33
N GLN A 166 -10.17 -4.79 17.01
CA GLN A 166 -9.88 -6.01 16.28
C GLN A 166 -9.44 -5.73 14.83
N LEU A 167 -10.05 -4.73 14.19
CA LEU A 167 -9.65 -4.26 12.87
C LEU A 167 -8.25 -3.63 12.89
N GLU A 168 -7.94 -2.78 13.89
CA GLU A 168 -6.62 -2.19 14.08
C GLU A 168 -5.54 -3.26 14.24
N GLN A 169 -5.79 -4.28 15.09
CA GLN A 169 -4.85 -5.39 15.25
C GLN A 169 -4.62 -6.15 13.95
N ARG A 170 -5.67 -6.42 13.17
CA ARG A 170 -5.54 -7.09 11.87
C ARG A 170 -4.73 -6.27 10.87
N ILE A 171 -4.93 -4.96 10.83
CA ILE A 171 -4.13 -4.05 10.01
C ILE A 171 -2.65 -4.09 10.43
N CYS A 172 -2.37 -4.06 11.74
CA CYS A 172 -1.00 -4.16 12.25
C CYS A 172 -0.31 -5.49 11.88
N VAL A 173 -1.03 -6.61 11.97
CA VAL A 173 -0.51 -7.93 11.59
C VAL A 173 -0.26 -8.01 10.08
N ALA A 174 -1.20 -7.57 9.25
CA ALA A 174 -1.06 -7.54 7.79
C ALA A 174 0.14 -6.67 7.35
N ALA A 175 0.32 -5.50 7.99
CA ALA A 175 1.44 -4.60 7.74
C ALA A 175 2.79 -5.19 8.17
N ALA A 176 2.82 -5.95 9.28
CA ALA A 176 4.02 -6.63 9.74
C ALA A 176 4.46 -7.75 8.77
N ASN A 177 3.50 -8.50 8.23
CA ASN A 177 3.75 -9.58 7.29
C ASN A 177 4.28 -9.06 5.94
N THR A 178 3.80 -7.91 5.45
CA THR A 178 4.29 -7.28 4.21
C THR A 178 5.67 -6.63 4.36
N SER A 179 6.03 -6.15 5.55
CA SER A 179 7.33 -5.49 5.84
C SER A 179 8.52 -6.46 5.88
N SER A 180 8.30 -7.72 6.24
CA SER A 180 9.38 -8.72 6.35
C SER A 180 10.03 -9.07 5.00
N ALA A 181 9.25 -9.11 3.92
CA ALA A 181 9.71 -9.56 2.61
C ALA A 181 10.43 -8.47 1.77
N LEU A 182 10.38 -7.20 2.17
CA LEU A 182 10.82 -6.08 1.31
C LEU A 182 11.83 -5.12 1.96
N ARG A 183 12.67 -5.59 2.88
CA ARG A 183 13.90 -4.83 3.19
C ARG A 183 15.05 -5.32 2.31
N LYS A 184 15.10 -4.82 1.06
CA LYS A 184 16.36 -4.79 0.29
C LYS A 184 17.31 -3.81 0.97
N THR A 185 17.95 -4.24 2.05
CA THR A 185 19.11 -3.53 2.58
C THR A 185 20.23 -3.69 1.55
N THR A 186 20.61 -2.58 0.92
CA THR A 186 21.84 -2.45 0.13
C THR A 186 23.00 -3.03 0.96
N PRO A 187 23.63 -4.15 0.56
CA PRO A 187 24.75 -4.70 1.31
C PRO A 187 25.89 -3.69 1.38
N LYS A 188 26.19 -3.21 2.60
CA LYS A 188 27.41 -2.45 2.87
C LYS A 188 28.60 -3.38 2.74
N PHE A 189 29.41 -3.16 1.72
CA PHE A 189 30.65 -3.87 1.52
C PHE A 189 31.80 -2.99 2.04
N ASP A 190 32.12 -3.12 3.33
CA ASP A 190 33.20 -2.36 3.99
C ASP A 190 34.61 -2.91 3.70
N GLY A 191 34.73 -3.82 2.73
CA GLY A 191 36.02 -4.34 2.27
C GLY A 191 36.80 -3.32 1.42
N PRO A 192 38.12 -3.50 1.24
CA PRO A 192 38.90 -2.65 0.34
C PRO A 192 38.38 -2.70 -1.11
N LYS A 193 38.59 -1.63 -1.89
CA LYS A 193 38.36 -1.61 -3.36
C LYS A 193 39.56 -2.33 -4.02
N ILE A 194 39.37 -3.55 -4.53
CA ILE A 194 40.52 -4.46 -4.78
C ILE A 194 40.78 -4.73 -6.26
N PHE A 195 39.84 -4.48 -7.16
CA PHE A 195 40.14 -4.45 -8.60
C PHE A 195 40.76 -3.08 -8.93
N CYS A 196 41.90 -2.76 -8.33
CA CYS A 196 42.75 -1.64 -8.71
C CYS A 196 44.19 -2.16 -8.61
N ASN A 197 45.03 -1.80 -9.59
CA ASN A 197 46.33 -2.40 -9.90
C ASN A 197 47.36 -2.50 -8.74
N SER A 198 47.03 -2.02 -7.54
CA SER A 198 47.93 -1.90 -6.40
C SER A 198 48.06 -3.15 -5.53
N THR A 199 47.10 -4.10 -5.58
CA THR A 199 47.17 -5.28 -4.71
C THR A 199 47.10 -6.55 -5.55
N LYS A 200 48.25 -7.21 -5.76
CA LYS A 200 48.42 -8.50 -6.46
C LYS A 200 47.78 -9.67 -5.67
N LYS A 201 46.49 -9.59 -5.34
CA LYS A 201 45.75 -10.72 -4.76
C LYS A 201 45.11 -11.54 -5.86
N ASP A 202 45.11 -12.84 -5.67
CA ASP A 202 44.42 -13.79 -6.55
C ASP A 202 42.94 -13.37 -6.71
N PRO A 203 42.48 -13.13 -7.95
CA PRO A 203 41.11 -12.70 -8.22
C PRO A 203 40.05 -13.76 -7.86
N ILE A 204 40.42 -15.05 -7.85
CA ILE A 204 39.46 -16.16 -7.69
C ILE A 204 38.88 -16.22 -6.25
N PRO A 205 39.68 -16.27 -5.17
CA PRO A 205 39.15 -16.25 -3.80
C PRO A 205 38.33 -15.00 -3.47
N TRP A 206 38.67 -13.86 -4.08
CA TRP A 206 37.91 -12.63 -3.91
C TRP A 206 36.54 -12.70 -4.59
N PHE A 207 36.49 -13.16 -5.83
CA PHE A 207 35.24 -13.27 -6.59
C PHE A 207 34.27 -14.23 -5.90
N ARG A 208 34.76 -15.36 -5.38
CA ARG A 208 33.98 -16.30 -4.57
C ARG A 208 33.41 -15.66 -3.30
N LYS A 209 34.21 -14.85 -2.58
CA LYS A 209 33.76 -14.13 -1.38
C LYS A 209 32.74 -13.03 -1.71
N PHE A 210 32.90 -12.35 -2.84
CA PHE A 210 31.98 -11.35 -3.33
C PHE A 210 30.62 -11.96 -3.70
N GLU A 211 30.63 -13.04 -4.48
CA GLU A 211 29.44 -13.80 -4.89
C GLU A 211 28.66 -14.33 -3.68
N LEU A 212 29.35 -14.97 -2.72
CA LEU A 212 28.73 -15.47 -1.48
C LEU A 212 28.04 -14.35 -0.69
N LYS A 213 28.64 -13.16 -0.65
CA LYS A 213 28.07 -12.02 0.07
C LYS A 213 26.82 -11.48 -0.63
N LEU A 214 26.84 -11.40 -1.97
CA LEU A 214 25.67 -10.99 -2.74
C LEU A 214 24.51 -12.00 -2.60
N GLN A 215 24.81 -13.29 -2.56
CA GLN A 215 23.83 -14.35 -2.29
C GLN A 215 23.23 -14.23 -0.89
N LEU A 216 24.07 -14.05 0.14
CA LEU A 216 23.61 -13.88 1.52
C LEU A 216 22.68 -12.66 1.69
N HIS A 217 22.93 -11.59 0.93
CA HIS A 217 22.12 -10.37 0.95
C HIS A 217 20.97 -10.36 -0.07
N HIS A 218 20.68 -11.50 -0.72
CA HIS A 218 19.58 -11.65 -1.68
C HIS A 218 19.60 -10.56 -2.77
N VAL A 219 20.79 -10.18 -3.22
CA VAL A 219 20.96 -9.18 -4.29
C VAL A 219 20.47 -9.78 -5.60
N SER A 220 19.52 -9.10 -6.22
CA SER A 220 18.95 -9.54 -7.49
C SER A 220 19.98 -9.47 -8.62
N GLU A 221 19.96 -10.43 -9.55
CA GLU A 221 20.96 -10.59 -10.62
C GLU A 221 21.18 -9.31 -11.43
N ASP A 222 20.10 -8.59 -11.74
CA ASP A 222 20.09 -7.30 -12.42
C ASP A 222 20.92 -6.21 -11.73
N LYS A 223 21.24 -6.38 -10.45
CA LYS A 223 22.03 -5.43 -9.66
C LYS A 223 23.46 -5.89 -9.44
N LYS A 224 23.78 -7.17 -9.66
CA LYS A 224 25.12 -7.70 -9.38
C LYS A 224 26.18 -7.04 -10.26
N ASP A 225 25.85 -6.75 -11.52
CA ASP A 225 26.71 -6.06 -12.48
C ASP A 225 27.06 -4.65 -12.01
N ALA A 226 26.05 -3.89 -11.55
CA ALA A 226 26.24 -2.56 -10.99
C ALA A 226 27.08 -2.59 -9.70
N TYR A 227 26.87 -3.59 -8.84
CA TYR A 227 27.72 -3.79 -7.67
C TYR A 227 29.15 -4.13 -8.06
N LEU A 228 29.37 -5.06 -8.97
CA LEU A 228 30.71 -5.44 -9.43
C LEU A 228 31.45 -4.25 -10.04
N TYR A 229 30.76 -3.47 -10.87
CA TYR A 229 31.29 -2.26 -11.47
C TYR A 229 31.71 -1.23 -10.42
N SER A 230 30.87 -0.99 -9.39
CA SER A 230 31.17 -0.05 -8.30
C SER A 230 32.38 -0.45 -7.44
N ARG A 231 32.73 -1.75 -7.43
CA ARG A 231 33.85 -2.31 -6.68
C ARG A 231 35.10 -2.52 -7.54
N SER A 232 34.99 -2.27 -8.83
CA SER A 232 36.08 -2.30 -9.81
C SER A 232 36.65 -0.89 -9.99
N GLY A 233 37.94 -0.79 -10.29
CA GLY A 233 38.64 0.47 -10.51
C GLY A 233 39.73 0.34 -11.57
N GLY A 234 40.15 1.45 -12.17
CA GLY A 234 41.29 1.48 -13.09
C GLY A 234 41.15 0.51 -14.27
N ALA A 235 42.19 -0.28 -14.56
CA ALA A 235 42.24 -1.21 -15.69
C ALA A 235 41.12 -2.27 -15.67
N CYS A 236 40.54 -2.49 -14.51
CA CYS A 236 39.52 -3.51 -14.28
C CYS A 236 38.13 -3.04 -14.70
N GLN A 237 37.83 -1.74 -14.53
CA GLN A 237 36.64 -1.14 -15.15
C GLN A 237 36.79 -1.10 -16.66
N ALA A 238 37.96 -0.71 -17.17
CA ALA A 238 38.22 -0.70 -18.61
C ALA A 238 38.11 -2.11 -19.24
N TRP A 239 38.53 -3.15 -18.51
CA TRP A 239 38.36 -4.55 -18.92
C TRP A 239 36.89 -5.01 -18.89
N LEU A 240 36.12 -4.63 -17.86
CA LEU A 240 34.67 -4.87 -17.81
C LEU A 240 33.93 -4.15 -18.95
N ASP A 241 34.26 -2.88 -19.21
CA ASP A 241 33.69 -2.09 -20.30
C ASP A 241 33.99 -2.75 -21.66
N ASN A 242 35.19 -3.31 -21.84
CA ASN A 242 35.55 -4.05 -23.06
C ASN A 242 34.75 -5.36 -23.18
N LEU A 243 34.59 -6.12 -22.10
CA LEU A 243 33.80 -7.36 -22.11
C LEU A 243 32.32 -7.12 -22.40
N LEU A 244 31.75 -6.09 -21.79
CA LEU A 244 30.35 -5.69 -22.00
C LEU A 244 30.15 -5.16 -23.43
N SER A 245 31.03 -4.28 -23.90
CA SER A 245 30.89 -3.63 -25.21
C SER A 245 31.25 -4.54 -26.38
N LYS A 246 32.22 -5.45 -26.22
CA LYS A 246 32.78 -6.24 -27.33
C LYS A 246 32.27 -7.68 -27.36
N TYR A 247 31.90 -8.24 -26.21
CA TYR A 247 31.53 -9.66 -26.08
C TYR A 247 30.14 -9.89 -25.47
N GLY A 248 29.43 -8.84 -25.05
CA GLY A 248 28.07 -8.93 -24.52
C GLY A 248 27.95 -9.81 -23.27
N VAL A 249 29.02 -9.94 -22.48
CA VAL A 249 29.08 -10.85 -21.32
C VAL A 249 28.39 -10.24 -20.10
N VAL A 250 27.38 -10.91 -19.56
CA VAL A 250 26.67 -10.53 -18.32
C VAL A 250 27.50 -10.96 -17.10
N ALA A 251 27.45 -10.26 -15.96
CA ALA A 251 28.39 -10.56 -14.86
C ALA A 251 28.20 -11.95 -14.21
N ALA A 252 27.07 -12.61 -14.43
CA ALA A 252 26.86 -14.01 -14.06
C ALA A 252 27.85 -14.95 -14.78
N ASP A 253 28.26 -14.63 -16.01
CA ASP A 253 29.13 -15.48 -16.84
C ASP A 253 30.61 -15.09 -16.74
N LEU A 254 30.94 -14.06 -15.96
CA LEU A 254 32.29 -13.50 -15.91
C LEU A 254 33.34 -14.52 -15.44
N TYR A 255 32.96 -15.43 -14.52
CA TYR A 255 33.86 -16.48 -14.02
C TYR A 255 34.30 -17.46 -15.12
N THR A 256 33.51 -17.62 -16.18
CA THR A 256 33.84 -18.49 -17.32
C THR A 256 34.89 -17.88 -18.25
N LYS A 257 35.14 -16.56 -18.12
CA LYS A 257 36.07 -15.79 -18.95
C LYS A 257 37.38 -15.43 -18.24
N ILE A 258 37.49 -15.74 -16.95
CA ILE A 258 38.65 -15.42 -16.09
C ILE A 258 39.62 -16.62 -15.93
N SER A 259 39.34 -17.78 -16.56
CA SER A 259 40.31 -18.91 -16.63
C SER A 259 41.46 -18.64 -17.59
#